data_AF-A0A835H7A7-F1
#
_entry.id   AF-A0A835H7A7-F1
#
_cell.length_a   1.000
_cell.length_b   1.000
_cell.length_c   1.000
_cell.angle_alpha   90.00
_cell.angle_beta   90.00
_cell.angle_gamma   90.00
#
_symmetry.space_group_name_H-M   'P 1'
#
loop_
_entity.id
_entity.type
_entity.pdbx_description
1 polymer ?
#
loop_
_entity_poly.entity_id
_entity_poly.type
_entity_poly.pdbx_seq_one_letter_code
_entity_poly.pdbx_strand_id
1 'polypeptide(L)'
;MATMEEEEVVVLHRDTDLTQFICDELTMEILIKLPMEVLIISKCVSKRFRCLISEQTFLSRVVTRNKKLPPLITGFFHYNDRKLNFHTCFPNDDTDALKCDLSFLRCNSNQHPVNVIASESGLLLCAREKKGTNCIHYIVCNPFTKQCLELPQLSWGPSKCAVLFCYDNEERSNKGREIEFKVLYFRCFGDDLLEIDIYSSEKGKWEESKIPNLLGFNCIPIRATLFDGSIYLWGYWEYIIYIYDVRKESVRSIPLPPDR
;
A
#
# COMPACT_ATOMS: atom_id res chain seq x y z
N MET A 1 67.03 -28.98 52.85
CA MET A 1 66.86 -29.70 51.56
C MET A 1 65.36 -29.83 51.34
N ALA A 2 64.87 -29.23 50.25
CA ALA A 2 63.47 -29.08 49.79
C ALA A 2 62.55 -28.23 50.71
N THR A 3 62.10 -26.99 50.41
CA THR A 3 61.43 -26.35 49.24
C THR A 3 60.06 -26.92 48.89
N MET A 4 59.05 -26.05 48.92
CA MET A 4 57.83 -25.95 48.09
C MET A 4 56.90 -24.95 48.82
N GLU A 5 57.14 -23.65 48.72
CA GLU A 5 56.67 -22.71 47.66
C GLU A 5 55.15 -22.62 47.54
N GLU A 6 54.66 -21.43 47.92
CA GLU A 6 53.29 -20.94 47.81
C GLU A 6 52.87 -20.89 46.33
N GLU A 7 51.74 -21.50 45.99
CA GLU A 7 51.08 -21.27 44.71
C GLU A 7 50.50 -19.85 44.69
N GLU A 8 51.21 -18.97 44.00
CA GLU A 8 50.76 -17.62 43.65
C GLU A 8 49.58 -17.71 42.68
N VAL A 9 48.43 -17.21 43.12
CA VAL A 9 47.21 -17.10 42.31
C VAL A 9 47.45 -16.08 41.19
N VAL A 10 47.78 -16.56 40.01
CA VAL A 10 47.76 -15.75 38.79
C VAL A 10 46.31 -15.48 38.44
N VAL A 11 45.84 -14.27 38.79
CA VAL A 11 44.57 -13.72 38.32
C VAL A 11 44.70 -13.55 36.81
N LEU A 12 44.23 -14.55 36.05
CA LEU A 12 43.98 -14.40 34.63
C LEU A 12 42.87 -13.35 34.49
N HIS A 13 43.28 -12.13 34.16
CA HIS A 13 42.41 -11.12 33.56
C HIS A 13 41.69 -11.81 32.40
N ARG A 14 40.41 -12.13 32.58
CA ARG A 14 39.55 -12.51 31.46
C ARG A 14 39.53 -11.29 30.56
N ASP A 15 40.22 -11.40 29.44
CA ASP A 15 40.00 -10.56 28.27
C ASP A 15 38.49 -10.49 28.05
N THR A 16 37.90 -9.37 28.47
CA THR A 16 36.54 -9.00 28.15
C THR A 16 36.47 -8.85 26.65
N ASP A 17 36.01 -9.93 26.05
CA ASP A 17 35.68 -10.16 24.66
C ASP A 17 35.28 -8.87 23.93
N LEU A 18 36.14 -8.48 23.00
CA LEU A 18 36.04 -7.35 22.07
C LEU A 18 34.92 -7.54 21.03
N THR A 19 33.83 -8.25 21.35
CA THR A 19 32.56 -8.11 20.64
C THR A 19 31.95 -6.76 21.02
N GLN A 20 32.57 -5.74 20.47
CA GLN A 20 32.22 -4.33 20.53
C GLN A 20 30.73 -4.21 20.21
N PHE A 21 29.91 -4.00 21.24
CA PHE A 21 28.50 -3.67 21.07
C PHE A 21 28.45 -2.39 20.22
N ILE A 22 28.17 -2.54 18.91
CA ILE A 22 27.89 -1.41 18.03
C ILE A 22 26.79 -0.61 18.73
N CYS A 23 27.00 0.68 19.01
CA CYS A 23 26.00 1.51 19.69
C CYS A 23 24.79 1.77 18.79
N ASP A 24 23.70 2.29 19.36
CA ASP A 24 22.46 2.52 18.60
C ASP A 24 22.65 3.52 17.46
N GLU A 25 23.49 4.56 17.62
CA GLU A 25 23.78 5.50 16.54
C GLU A 25 24.47 4.85 15.34
N LEU A 26 25.49 4.05 15.59
CA LEU A 26 26.20 3.33 14.53
C LEU A 26 25.28 2.28 13.88
N THR A 27 24.45 1.62 14.69
CA THR A 27 23.45 0.67 14.19
C THR A 27 22.45 1.38 13.26
N MET A 28 21.97 2.57 13.64
CA MET A 28 21.08 3.37 12.80
C MET A 28 21.76 3.78 11.49
N GLU A 29 23.02 4.25 11.51
CA GLU A 29 23.76 4.61 10.29
C GLU A 29 23.95 3.44 9.33
N ILE A 30 24.11 2.22 9.85
CA ILE A 30 24.19 1.00 9.03
C ILE A 30 22.82 0.71 8.43
N LEU A 31 21.78 0.65 9.27
CA LEU A 31 20.41 0.31 8.85
C LEU A 31 19.86 1.32 7.82
N ILE A 32 20.13 2.62 7.97
CA ILE A 32 19.69 3.68 7.04
C ILE A 32 20.26 3.47 5.62
N LYS A 33 21.41 2.80 5.48
CA LYS A 33 22.05 2.53 4.18
C LYS A 33 21.52 1.28 3.50
N LEU A 34 20.70 0.48 4.17
CA LEU A 34 20.14 -0.74 3.59
C LEU A 34 18.98 -0.41 2.65
N PRO A 35 18.75 -1.23 1.60
CA PRO A 35 17.52 -1.17 0.81
C PRO A 35 16.27 -1.34 1.70
N MET A 36 15.15 -0.73 1.31
CA MET A 36 13.91 -0.74 2.11
C MET A 36 13.40 -2.17 2.37
N GLU A 37 13.55 -3.06 1.38
CA GLU A 37 13.14 -4.46 1.48
C GLU A 37 13.93 -5.18 2.59
N VAL A 38 15.25 -4.96 2.64
CA VAL A 38 16.14 -5.51 3.66
C VAL A 38 15.86 -4.90 5.03
N LEU A 39 15.54 -3.61 5.07
CA LEU A 39 15.17 -2.91 6.29
C LEU A 39 13.89 -3.49 6.91
N ILE A 40 12.88 -3.79 6.10
CA ILE A 40 11.62 -4.43 6.56
C ILE A 40 11.92 -5.81 7.17
N ILE A 41 12.73 -6.63 6.50
CA ILE A 41 13.14 -7.95 7.01
C ILE A 41 13.95 -7.81 8.31
N SER A 42 14.80 -6.77 8.42
CA SER A 42 15.63 -6.51 9.60
C SER A 42 14.79 -6.31 10.88
N LYS A 43 13.55 -5.80 10.75
CA LYS A 43 12.60 -5.68 11.87
C LYS A 43 12.13 -7.03 12.42
N CYS A 44 12.17 -8.07 11.61
CA CYS A 44 11.69 -9.40 12.00
C CYS A 44 12.78 -10.24 12.68
N VAL A 45 14.06 -9.98 12.38
CA VAL A 45 15.18 -10.81 12.85
C VAL A 45 15.82 -10.31 14.15
N SER A 46 15.61 -9.06 14.54
CA SER A 46 16.20 -8.47 15.76
C SER A 46 15.23 -7.53 16.46
N LYS A 47 15.00 -7.76 17.76
CA LYS A 47 14.20 -6.85 18.60
C LYS A 47 14.83 -5.45 18.65
N ARG A 48 16.16 -5.40 18.74
CA ARG A 48 16.92 -4.14 18.76
C ARG A 48 16.74 -3.37 17.45
N PHE A 49 16.87 -4.04 16.31
CA PHE A 49 16.64 -3.39 15.01
C PHE A 49 15.18 -2.99 14.84
N ARG A 50 14.23 -3.82 15.28
CA ARG A 50 12.81 -3.46 15.27
C ARG A 50 12.54 -2.17 16.03
N CYS A 51 13.09 -2.04 17.25
CA CYS A 51 12.97 -0.82 18.04
C CYS A 51 13.57 0.38 17.29
N LEU A 52 14.84 0.28 16.87
CA LEU A 52 15.52 1.38 16.18
C LEU A 52 14.85 1.79 14.86
N ILE A 53 14.39 0.84 14.05
CA ILE A 53 13.73 1.12 12.77
C ILE A 53 12.35 1.73 12.97
N SER A 54 11.68 1.39 14.08
CA SER A 54 10.39 1.97 14.44
C SER A 54 10.51 3.35 15.10
N GLU A 55 11.70 3.80 15.49
CA GLU A 55 11.91 5.13 16.05
C GLU A 55 11.66 6.23 15.03
N GLN A 56 11.02 7.31 15.48
CA GLN A 56 10.68 8.47 14.64
C GLN A 56 11.94 9.15 14.07
N THR A 57 13.00 9.19 14.87
CA THR A 57 14.30 9.76 14.50
C THR A 57 14.96 8.99 13.36
N PHE A 58 14.85 7.66 13.37
CA PHE A 58 15.36 6.80 12.31
C PHE A 58 14.65 7.06 10.98
N LEU A 59 13.32 7.09 10.99
CA LEU A 59 12.51 7.34 9.79
C LEU A 59 12.80 8.73 9.20
N SER A 60 12.94 9.75 10.05
CA SER A 60 13.34 11.10 9.64
C SER A 60 14.71 11.11 8.93
N ARG A 61 15.69 10.37 9.45
CA ARG A 61 17.02 10.24 8.82
C ARG A 61 16.96 9.49 7.49
N VAL A 62 16.17 8.43 7.36
CA VAL A 62 15.96 7.70 6.09
C VAL A 62 15.41 8.63 5.01
N VAL A 63 14.35 9.40 5.33
CA VAL A 63 13.73 10.35 4.40
C VAL A 63 14.70 11.47 4.00
N THR A 64 15.40 12.05 4.98
CA THR A 64 16.33 13.17 4.74
C THR A 64 17.53 12.76 3.89
N ARG A 65 18.08 11.56 4.15
CA ARG A 65 19.23 11.03 3.41
C ARG A 65 18.84 10.65 1.98
N ASN A 66 17.68 10.02 1.82
CA ASN A 66 17.20 9.56 0.53
C ASN A 66 16.28 10.60 -0.10
N LYS A 67 16.84 11.74 -0.52
CA LYS A 67 16.12 12.77 -1.29
C LYS A 67 15.48 12.26 -2.58
N LYS A 68 15.88 11.06 -3.05
CA LYS A 68 15.32 10.36 -4.21
C LYS A 68 14.20 9.39 -3.86
N LEU A 69 14.10 8.95 -2.60
CA LEU A 69 12.93 8.17 -2.20
C LEU A 69 11.74 9.12 -2.25
N PRO A 70 10.64 8.74 -2.91
CA PRO A 70 9.38 9.40 -2.69
C PRO A 70 9.21 9.41 -1.17
N PRO A 71 9.10 10.58 -0.56
CA PRO A 71 8.84 10.64 0.86
C PRO A 71 7.71 9.69 1.19
N LEU A 72 7.97 8.82 2.16
CA LEU A 72 7.00 7.85 2.62
C LEU A 72 5.79 8.64 3.09
N ILE A 73 4.73 8.68 2.27
CA ILE A 73 3.44 9.24 2.65
C ILE A 73 2.80 8.17 3.54
N THR A 74 3.32 8.06 4.76
CA THR A 74 2.75 7.23 5.80
C THR A 74 1.76 8.09 6.55
N GLY A 75 0.49 7.79 6.37
CA GLY A 75 -0.59 8.55 6.96
C GLY A 75 -1.93 7.94 6.60
N PHE A 76 -2.99 8.62 7.02
CA PHE A 76 -4.35 8.22 6.67
C PHE A 76 -5.09 9.39 6.08
N PHE A 77 -5.93 9.07 5.09
CA PHE A 77 -6.91 10.01 4.59
C PHE A 77 -8.14 9.95 5.47
N HIS A 78 -8.64 11.11 5.87
CA HIS A 78 -9.93 11.19 6.54
C HIS A 78 -10.73 12.34 5.95
N TYR A 79 -12.04 12.21 6.11
CA TYR A 79 -12.98 13.11 5.49
C TYR A 79 -13.68 13.93 6.57
N ASN A 80 -13.56 15.25 6.50
CA ASN A 80 -14.22 16.17 7.42
C ASN A 80 -14.79 17.38 6.65
N ASP A 81 -16.02 17.81 6.94
CA ASP A 81 -16.68 18.99 6.36
C ASP A 81 -16.58 19.09 4.83
N ARG A 82 -16.81 17.96 4.16
CA ARG A 82 -16.68 17.81 2.71
C ARG A 82 -15.27 18.02 2.12
N LYS A 83 -14.25 17.95 2.96
CA LYS A 83 -12.84 18.08 2.58
C LYS A 83 -12.12 16.77 2.87
N LEU A 84 -11.40 16.31 1.85
CA LEU A 84 -10.40 15.26 2.01
C LEU A 84 -9.17 15.86 2.70
N ASN A 85 -8.83 15.30 3.85
CA ASN A 85 -7.66 15.68 4.64
C ASN A 85 -6.69 14.50 4.70
N PHE A 86 -5.40 14.81 4.72
CA PHE A 86 -4.35 13.83 4.93
C PHE A 86 -3.68 14.11 6.27
N HIS A 87 -3.68 13.11 7.14
CA HIS A 87 -2.96 13.15 8.39
C HIS A 87 -1.70 12.30 8.27
N THR A 88 -0.53 12.95 8.34
CA THR A 88 0.76 12.25 8.35
C THR A 88 0.97 11.54 9.69
N CYS A 89 1.56 10.36 9.67
CA CYS A 89 2.00 9.66 10.89
C CYS A 89 3.28 10.26 11.49
N PHE A 90 3.84 11.29 10.86
CA PHE A 90 5.06 11.95 11.30
C PHE A 90 4.76 13.30 11.96
N PRO A 91 4.86 13.40 13.30
CA PRO A 91 4.71 14.65 14.01
C PRO A 91 6.05 15.39 13.99
N ASN A 92 6.27 16.27 13.02
CA ASN A 92 7.22 17.36 13.19
C ASN A 92 6.73 18.58 12.42
N ASP A 93 6.39 19.63 13.16
CA ASP A 93 5.91 20.92 12.64
C ASP A 93 6.97 21.68 11.81
N ASP A 94 8.25 21.32 11.95
CA ASP A 94 9.38 22.07 11.37
C ASP A 94 10.01 21.44 10.13
N THR A 95 9.55 20.26 9.71
CA THR A 95 9.96 19.75 8.41
C THR A 95 8.90 20.13 7.39
N ASP A 96 9.26 21.02 6.46
CA ASP A 96 8.64 21.17 5.13
C ASP A 96 8.53 19.84 4.36
N ALA A 97 9.03 18.74 4.95
CA ALA A 97 8.71 17.38 4.61
C ALA A 97 7.18 17.11 4.73
N LEU A 98 6.49 17.48 3.65
CA LEU A 98 5.34 16.79 3.10
C LEU A 98 4.03 16.98 3.83
N LYS A 99 3.53 18.21 3.72
CA LYS A 99 2.11 18.37 3.43
C LYS A 99 1.85 17.69 2.08
N CYS A 100 1.29 16.48 2.11
CA CYS A 100 0.63 15.89 0.94
C CYS A 100 -0.57 16.77 0.61
N ASP A 101 -0.32 17.87 -0.09
CA ASP A 101 -1.36 18.81 -0.48
C ASP A 101 -2.15 18.23 -1.65
N LEU A 102 -3.28 17.61 -1.32
CA LEU A 102 -4.26 17.11 -2.29
C LEU A 102 -5.20 18.21 -2.79
N SER A 103 -4.86 19.50 -2.62
CA SER A 103 -5.64 20.60 -3.18
C SER A 103 -5.80 20.49 -4.70
N PHE A 104 -4.84 19.89 -5.40
CA PHE A 104 -4.92 19.65 -6.85
C PHE A 104 -6.04 18.66 -7.25
N LEU A 105 -6.50 17.80 -6.33
CA LEU A 105 -7.68 16.95 -6.55
C LEU A 105 -9.00 17.72 -6.38
N ARG A 106 -8.96 18.93 -5.81
CA ARG A 106 -10.15 19.77 -5.64
C ARG A 106 -10.51 20.40 -6.98
N CYS A 107 -11.48 19.81 -7.67
CA CYS A 107 -12.14 20.52 -8.75
C CYS A 107 -13.31 21.31 -8.15
N ASN A 108 -13.26 22.64 -8.30
CA ASN A 108 -14.34 23.64 -8.21
C ASN A 108 -15.44 23.46 -7.13
N SER A 109 -15.76 24.56 -6.42
CA SER A 109 -16.84 24.65 -5.41
C SER A 109 -18.21 24.12 -5.86
N ASN A 110 -18.42 23.94 -7.17
CA ASN A 110 -19.63 23.44 -7.76
C ASN A 110 -19.66 21.91 -8.02
N GLN A 111 -18.66 21.12 -7.63
CA GLN A 111 -18.65 19.66 -7.84
C GLN A 111 -18.81 18.87 -6.54
N HIS A 112 -19.16 17.58 -6.63
CA HIS A 112 -19.08 16.70 -5.46
C HIS A 112 -17.63 16.51 -5.03
N PRO A 113 -17.41 16.27 -3.74
CA PRO A 113 -16.09 15.94 -3.23
C PRO A 113 -15.48 14.69 -3.86
N VAL A 114 -14.16 14.64 -3.85
CA VAL A 114 -13.37 13.47 -4.22
C VAL A 114 -13.13 12.59 -3.00
N ASN A 115 -13.44 11.30 -3.13
CA ASN A 115 -13.19 10.27 -2.12
C ASN A 115 -12.03 9.38 -2.56
N VAL A 116 -11.08 9.10 -1.67
CA VAL A 116 -10.03 8.11 -1.93
C VAL A 116 -10.61 6.73 -1.63
N ILE A 117 -10.52 5.82 -2.60
CA ILE A 117 -11.03 4.44 -2.53
C ILE A 117 -9.91 3.46 -2.24
N ALA A 118 -8.77 3.61 -2.91
CA ALA A 118 -7.64 2.70 -2.77
C ALA A 118 -6.31 3.45 -2.92
N SER A 119 -5.25 2.86 -2.38
CA SER A 119 -3.87 3.31 -2.52
C SER A 119 -3.02 2.08 -2.85
N GLU A 120 -2.22 2.14 -3.90
CA GLU A 120 -1.40 1.03 -4.37
C GLU A 120 -0.15 1.60 -5.08
N SER A 121 1.04 1.07 -4.77
CA SER A 121 2.33 1.50 -5.36
C SER A 121 2.56 3.02 -5.46
N GLY A 122 2.03 3.78 -4.49
CA GLY A 122 2.16 5.24 -4.45
C GLY A 122 1.15 5.99 -5.33
N LEU A 123 0.25 5.30 -6.01
CA LEU A 123 -0.90 5.87 -6.70
C LEU A 123 -2.15 5.79 -5.82
N LEU A 124 -3.05 6.76 -5.98
CA LEU A 124 -4.37 6.76 -5.33
C LEU A 124 -5.45 6.58 -6.40
N LEU A 125 -6.41 5.69 -6.13
CA LEU A 125 -7.66 5.62 -6.86
C LEU A 125 -8.70 6.44 -6.09
N CYS A 126 -9.23 7.43 -6.77
CA CYS A 126 -10.25 8.32 -6.25
C CYS A 126 -11.56 8.16 -7.03
N ALA A 127 -12.68 8.43 -6.37
CA ALA A 127 -14.00 8.54 -6.98
C ALA A 127 -14.62 9.91 -6.73
N ARG A 128 -15.36 10.39 -7.73
CA ARG A 128 -16.18 11.58 -7.66
C ARG A 128 -17.57 11.27 -8.20
N GLU A 129 -18.58 11.58 -7.43
CA GLU A 129 -19.97 11.54 -7.91
C GLU A 129 -20.24 12.75 -8.82
N LYS A 130 -20.96 12.56 -9.93
CA LYS A 130 -21.32 13.69 -10.80
C LYS A 130 -22.68 14.26 -10.38
N LYS A 131 -22.73 15.57 -10.11
CA LYS A 131 -23.95 16.28 -9.68
C LYS A 131 -25.10 16.01 -10.64
N GLY A 132 -26.25 15.65 -10.07
CA GLY A 132 -27.48 15.40 -10.82
C GLY A 132 -27.50 14.08 -11.61
N THR A 133 -26.54 13.18 -11.36
CA THR A 133 -26.49 11.85 -11.96
C THR A 133 -26.12 10.82 -10.90
N ASN A 134 -26.44 9.54 -11.13
CA ASN A 134 -25.95 8.44 -10.28
C ASN A 134 -24.60 7.89 -10.78
N CYS A 135 -23.85 8.64 -11.58
CA CYS A 135 -22.60 8.15 -12.18
C CYS A 135 -21.38 8.51 -11.31
N ILE A 136 -20.45 7.55 -11.20
CA ILE A 136 -19.16 7.73 -10.53
C ILE A 136 -18.07 7.93 -11.58
N HIS A 137 -17.27 8.97 -11.42
CA HIS A 137 -16.03 9.18 -12.17
C HIS A 137 -14.84 8.73 -11.34
N TYR A 138 -14.01 7.87 -11.93
CA TYR A 138 -12.77 7.42 -11.31
C TYR A 138 -11.59 8.27 -11.79
N ILE A 139 -10.70 8.57 -10.85
CA ILE A 139 -9.49 9.36 -11.08
C ILE A 139 -8.34 8.59 -10.47
N VAL A 140 -7.30 8.30 -11.25
CA VAL A 140 -6.04 7.78 -10.71
C VAL A 140 -5.09 8.96 -10.59
N CYS A 141 -4.52 9.17 -9.41
CA CYS A 141 -3.59 10.27 -9.20
C CYS A 141 -2.32 9.82 -8.50
N ASN A 142 -1.22 10.45 -8.91
CA ASN A 142 0.05 10.38 -8.22
C ASN A 142 0.16 11.61 -7.30
N PRO A 143 0.02 11.45 -5.96
CA PRO A 143 0.08 12.56 -5.03
C PRO A 143 1.47 13.22 -4.95
N PHE A 144 2.53 12.51 -5.34
CA PHE A 144 3.89 13.04 -5.35
C PHE A 144 4.13 13.95 -6.56
N THR A 145 3.75 13.51 -7.76
CA THR A 145 3.90 14.31 -8.99
C THR A 145 2.75 15.29 -9.23
N LYS A 146 1.67 15.20 -8.45
CA LYS A 146 0.41 15.96 -8.60
C LYS A 146 -0.25 15.74 -9.98
N GLN A 147 0.09 14.64 -10.65
CA GLN A 147 -0.52 14.26 -11.92
C GLN A 147 -1.78 13.44 -11.65
N CYS A 148 -2.83 13.72 -12.43
CA CYS A 148 -4.10 13.03 -12.37
C CYS A 148 -4.47 12.52 -13.76
N LEU A 149 -5.05 11.34 -13.80
CA LEU A 149 -5.68 10.75 -14.96
C LEU A 149 -7.15 10.51 -14.65
N GLU A 150 -8.03 11.23 -15.35
CA GLU A 150 -9.46 10.93 -15.32
C GLU A 150 -9.73 9.72 -16.22
N LEU A 151 -10.40 8.70 -15.67
CA LEU A 151 -10.73 7.51 -16.44
C LEU A 151 -11.95 7.78 -17.33
N PRO A 152 -12.06 7.09 -18.50
CA PRO A 152 -13.24 7.18 -19.33
C PRO A 152 -14.51 6.83 -18.54
N GLN A 153 -15.61 7.51 -18.83
CA GLN A 153 -16.86 7.31 -18.10
C GLN A 153 -17.45 5.92 -18.42
N LEU A 154 -17.85 5.19 -17.38
CA LEU A 154 -18.63 3.96 -17.51
C LEU A 154 -20.10 4.31 -17.79
N SER A 155 -20.76 3.53 -18.64
CA SER A 155 -22.16 3.67 -19.03
C SER A 155 -23.16 3.18 -17.96
N TRP A 156 -22.66 2.58 -16.88
CA TRP A 156 -23.46 1.94 -15.84
C TRP A 156 -23.50 2.77 -14.56
N GLY A 157 -24.56 2.59 -13.76
CA GLY A 157 -24.76 3.25 -12.47
C GLY A 157 -23.71 2.86 -11.42
N PRO A 158 -23.82 3.40 -10.19
CA PRO A 158 -22.76 3.33 -9.20
C PRO A 158 -22.67 1.91 -8.63
N SER A 159 -21.60 1.19 -8.97
CA SER A 159 -21.21 0.00 -8.23
C SER A 159 -20.40 0.38 -7.00
N LYS A 160 -20.38 -0.55 -6.05
CA LYS A 160 -19.87 -0.34 -4.70
C LYS A 160 -18.38 -0.70 -4.55
N CYS A 161 -17.74 -1.27 -5.57
CA CYS A 161 -16.39 -1.80 -5.43
C CYS A 161 -15.51 -1.54 -6.66
N ALA A 162 -14.41 -0.81 -6.46
CA ALA A 162 -13.35 -0.63 -7.44
C ALA A 162 -11.99 -0.87 -6.78
N VAL A 163 -11.08 -1.53 -7.50
CA VAL A 163 -9.74 -1.88 -7.02
C VAL A 163 -8.69 -1.31 -7.96
N LEU A 164 -7.63 -0.77 -7.38
CA LEU A 164 -6.42 -0.37 -8.10
C LEU A 164 -5.39 -1.49 -8.00
N PHE A 165 -4.83 -1.89 -9.14
CA PHE A 165 -3.77 -2.88 -9.23
C PHE A 165 -2.64 -2.31 -10.07
N CYS A 166 -1.47 -2.05 -9.47
CA CYS A 166 -0.29 -1.68 -10.26
C CYS A 166 0.68 -2.85 -10.41
N TYR A 167 1.46 -2.79 -11.47
CA TYR A 167 2.49 -3.77 -11.77
C TYR A 167 3.64 -3.09 -12.50
N ASP A 168 4.84 -3.56 -12.22
CA ASP A 168 6.03 -3.14 -12.97
C ASP A 168 6.08 -3.89 -14.30
N ASN A 169 6.21 -3.15 -15.39
CA ASN A 169 6.48 -3.72 -16.70
C ASN A 169 8.01 -3.71 -16.93
N GLU A 170 8.66 -4.83 -16.61
CA GLU A 170 10.12 -4.98 -16.67
C GLU A 170 10.69 -4.68 -18.08
N GLU A 171 9.94 -4.98 -19.14
CA GLU A 171 10.36 -4.77 -20.53
C GLU A 171 10.47 -3.28 -20.91
N ARG A 172 9.61 -2.43 -20.33
CA ARG A 172 9.64 -0.97 -20.52
C ARG A 172 10.56 -0.26 -19.52
N SER A 173 11.01 -0.96 -18.48
CA SER A 173 11.77 -0.38 -17.35
C SER A 173 13.15 0.18 -17.72
N ASN A 174 13.66 -0.14 -18.93
CA ASN A 174 14.93 0.37 -19.44
C ASN A 174 14.97 1.90 -19.61
N LYS A 175 13.84 2.61 -19.57
CA LYS A 175 13.75 4.08 -19.62
C LYS A 175 13.34 4.75 -18.30
N GLY A 176 13.17 3.96 -17.24
CA GLY A 176 12.62 4.39 -15.96
C GLY A 176 11.47 3.46 -15.53
N ARG A 177 11.26 3.32 -14.22
CA ARG A 177 10.12 2.57 -13.67
C ARG A 177 8.83 3.36 -13.90
N GLU A 178 8.21 3.19 -15.05
CA GLU A 178 6.85 3.67 -15.28
C GLU A 178 5.88 2.62 -14.75
N ILE A 179 5.15 2.98 -13.69
CA ILE A 179 4.19 2.09 -13.04
C ILE A 179 2.96 1.98 -13.96
N GLU A 180 2.72 0.79 -14.50
CA GLU A 180 1.47 0.49 -15.20
C GLU A 180 0.41 0.06 -14.19
N PHE A 181 -0.85 0.34 -14.48
CA PHE A 181 -1.94 -0.01 -13.60
C PHE A 181 -3.19 -0.47 -14.35
N LYS A 182 -3.96 -1.32 -13.67
CA LYS A 182 -5.32 -1.67 -14.00
C LYS A 182 -6.26 -1.15 -12.93
N VAL A 183 -7.45 -0.70 -13.34
CA VAL A 183 -8.56 -0.43 -12.43
C VAL A 183 -9.67 -1.42 -12.72
N LEU A 184 -10.04 -2.19 -11.70
CA LEU A 184 -11.06 -3.23 -11.81
C LEU A 184 -12.33 -2.74 -11.15
N TYR A 185 -13.41 -2.73 -11.92
CA TYR A 185 -14.73 -2.28 -11.50
C TYR A 185 -15.68 -3.47 -11.49
N PHE A 186 -16.16 -3.84 -10.31
CA PHE A 186 -17.01 -5.00 -10.11
C PHE A 186 -18.47 -4.58 -10.23
N ARG A 187 -19.22 -5.09 -11.21
CA ARG A 187 -20.64 -4.82 -11.42
C ARG A 187 -21.49 -5.96 -10.88
N CYS A 188 -22.46 -5.63 -10.03
CA CYS A 188 -23.47 -6.58 -9.58
C CYS A 188 -24.79 -6.33 -10.30
N PHE A 189 -25.36 -7.36 -10.93
CA PHE A 189 -26.70 -7.32 -11.52
C PHE A 189 -27.63 -8.30 -10.80
N GLY A 190 -28.58 -7.75 -10.04
CA GLY A 190 -29.51 -8.56 -9.24
C GLY A 190 -28.77 -9.39 -8.19
N ASP A 191 -29.33 -10.56 -7.87
CA ASP A 191 -28.85 -11.41 -6.78
C ASP A 191 -27.75 -12.40 -7.20
N ASP A 192 -27.45 -12.58 -8.50
CA ASP A 192 -26.66 -13.74 -8.96
C ASP A 192 -25.51 -13.45 -9.92
N LEU A 193 -25.34 -12.22 -10.41
CA LEU A 193 -24.38 -11.94 -11.48
C LEU A 193 -23.35 -10.87 -11.09
N LEU A 194 -22.08 -11.28 -11.04
CA LEU A 194 -20.91 -10.42 -10.87
C LEU A 194 -20.13 -10.35 -12.19
N GLU A 195 -20.06 -9.16 -12.79
CA GLU A 195 -19.23 -8.84 -13.96
C GLU A 195 -18.07 -7.93 -13.55
N ILE A 196 -16.98 -7.90 -14.34
CA ILE A 196 -15.80 -7.08 -14.04
C ILE A 196 -15.40 -6.29 -15.29
N ASP A 197 -15.39 -4.97 -15.18
CA ASP A 197 -14.76 -4.11 -16.19
C ASP A 197 -13.34 -3.79 -15.76
N ILE A 198 -12.41 -3.87 -16.71
CA ILE A 198 -10.99 -3.63 -16.45
C ILE A 198 -10.52 -2.47 -17.32
N TYR A 199 -10.14 -1.38 -16.69
CA TYR A 199 -9.35 -0.33 -17.33
C TYR A 199 -7.88 -0.72 -17.28
N SER A 200 -7.16 -0.54 -18.39
CA SER A 200 -5.69 -0.67 -18.44
C SER A 200 -5.06 0.66 -18.82
N SER A 201 -4.06 1.10 -18.06
CA SER A 201 -3.29 2.31 -18.36
C SER A 201 -2.57 2.23 -19.70
N GLU A 202 -2.18 1.03 -20.13
CA GLU A 202 -1.54 0.81 -21.44
C GLU A 202 -2.52 1.07 -22.59
N LYS A 203 -3.75 0.57 -22.47
CA LYS A 203 -4.75 0.66 -23.54
C LYS A 203 -5.58 1.94 -23.49
N GLY A 204 -5.61 2.62 -22.34
CA GLY A 204 -6.36 3.85 -22.14
C GLY A 204 -7.89 3.70 -22.20
N LYS A 205 -8.41 2.46 -22.13
CA LYS A 205 -9.85 2.16 -22.26
C LYS A 205 -10.30 1.07 -21.30
N TRP A 206 -11.61 1.04 -21.04
CA TRP A 206 -12.26 -0.08 -20.36
C TRP A 206 -12.44 -1.25 -21.33
N GLU A 207 -12.10 -2.43 -20.86
CA GLU A 207 -12.43 -3.69 -21.51
C GLU A 207 -13.39 -4.46 -20.60
N GLU A 208 -14.53 -4.86 -21.17
CA GLU A 208 -15.46 -5.76 -20.49
C GLU A 208 -14.82 -7.13 -20.40
N SER A 209 -14.37 -7.54 -19.22
CA SER A 209 -13.93 -8.91 -19.00
C SER A 209 -15.14 -9.71 -18.53
N LYS A 210 -15.72 -10.48 -19.46
CA LYS A 210 -16.74 -11.48 -19.15
C LYS A 210 -16.05 -12.69 -18.53
N ILE A 211 -15.61 -12.55 -17.29
CA ILE A 211 -15.25 -13.70 -16.48
C ILE A 211 -16.51 -14.57 -16.38
N PRO A 212 -16.40 -15.90 -16.47
CA PRO A 212 -17.56 -16.77 -16.41
C PRO A 212 -18.34 -16.46 -15.14
N ASN A 213 -19.64 -16.18 -15.33
CA ASN A 213 -20.62 -15.93 -14.29
C ASN A 213 -20.23 -16.61 -12.98
N LEU A 214 -19.93 -15.82 -11.96
CA LEU A 214 -19.80 -16.31 -10.58
C LEU A 214 -21.20 -16.65 -10.06
N LEU A 215 -21.88 -17.60 -10.72
CA LEU A 215 -23.25 -18.00 -10.46
C LEU A 215 -23.38 -18.42 -8.98
N GLY A 216 -24.37 -17.84 -8.30
CA GLY A 216 -24.62 -18.07 -6.88
C GLY A 216 -23.93 -17.07 -5.94
N PHE A 217 -23.40 -15.96 -6.47
CA PHE A 217 -22.84 -14.88 -5.66
C PHE A 217 -23.94 -13.90 -5.23
N ASN A 218 -24.40 -13.95 -3.97
CA ASN A 218 -25.39 -13.03 -3.39
C ASN A 218 -24.78 -11.63 -3.21
N CYS A 219 -25.12 -10.74 -4.15
CA CYS A 219 -24.44 -9.48 -4.45
C CYS A 219 -24.76 -8.27 -3.52
N ILE A 220 -24.42 -8.34 -2.23
CA ILE A 220 -24.52 -7.16 -1.32
C ILE A 220 -23.18 -6.90 -0.61
N PRO A 221 -22.87 -5.62 -0.29
CA PRO A 221 -21.69 -4.91 -0.81
C PRO A 221 -20.41 -5.76 -0.70
N ILE A 222 -19.85 -6.06 -1.86
CA ILE A 222 -18.58 -6.75 -2.00
C ILE A 222 -17.48 -5.84 -1.45
N ARG A 223 -16.75 -6.33 -0.45
CA ARG A 223 -15.45 -5.76 -0.13
C ARG A 223 -14.41 -6.50 -0.97
N ALA A 224 -13.52 -5.73 -1.58
CA ALA A 224 -12.40 -6.25 -2.32
C ALA A 224 -11.11 -5.81 -1.64
N THR A 225 -10.17 -6.73 -1.49
CA THR A 225 -8.82 -6.42 -1.01
C THR A 225 -7.81 -7.02 -1.96
N LEU A 226 -6.88 -6.20 -2.44
CA LEU A 226 -5.74 -6.66 -3.21
C LEU A 226 -4.69 -7.20 -2.25
N PHE A 227 -4.26 -8.43 -2.47
CA PHE A 227 -3.17 -9.05 -1.74
C PHE A 227 -2.41 -10.01 -2.66
N ASP A 228 -1.10 -9.85 -2.72
CA ASP A 228 -0.21 -10.72 -3.50
C ASP A 228 -0.65 -10.92 -4.97
N GLY A 229 -1.00 -9.81 -5.64
CA GLY A 229 -1.46 -9.81 -7.02
C GLY A 229 -2.84 -10.45 -7.27
N SER A 230 -3.53 -10.85 -6.21
CA SER A 230 -4.88 -11.41 -6.25
C SER A 230 -5.88 -10.53 -5.52
N ILE A 231 -7.09 -10.43 -6.04
CA ILE A 231 -8.18 -9.69 -5.41
C ILE A 231 -9.07 -10.67 -4.66
N TYR A 232 -9.18 -10.47 -3.36
CA TYR A 232 -10.03 -11.22 -2.47
C TYR A 232 -11.37 -10.50 -2.36
N LEU A 233 -12.43 -11.18 -2.76
CA LEU A 233 -13.81 -10.69 -2.80
C LEU A 233 -14.62 -11.49 -1.79
N TRP A 234 -15.37 -10.80 -0.94
CA TRP A 234 -16.33 -11.45 -0.05
C TRP A 234 -17.61 -10.62 0.07
N GLY A 235 -18.74 -11.31 0.10
CA GLY A 235 -20.06 -10.75 0.36
C GLY A 235 -20.47 -10.91 1.84
N TYR A 236 -21.55 -10.25 2.23
CA TYR A 236 -22.08 -10.32 3.61
C TYR A 236 -22.78 -11.64 3.94
N TRP A 237 -23.29 -12.34 2.92
CA TRP A 237 -24.17 -13.52 3.08
C TRP A 237 -23.50 -14.81 2.64
N GLU A 238 -22.18 -14.78 2.40
CA GLU A 238 -21.45 -15.91 1.85
C GLU A 238 -20.37 -16.39 2.80
N TYR A 239 -20.31 -17.71 2.95
CA TYR A 239 -19.23 -18.40 3.65
C TYR A 239 -18.06 -18.74 2.73
N ILE A 240 -17.93 -17.99 1.63
CA ILE A 240 -16.95 -18.22 0.57
C ILE A 240 -16.23 -16.91 0.28
N ILE A 241 -14.91 -16.98 0.14
CA ILE A 241 -14.08 -15.88 -0.38
C ILE A 241 -13.70 -16.25 -1.81
N TYR A 242 -13.98 -15.36 -2.74
CA TYR A 242 -13.55 -15.50 -4.12
C TYR A 242 -12.22 -14.78 -4.32
N ILE A 243 -11.36 -15.38 -5.12
CA ILE A 243 -10.02 -14.89 -5.38
C ILE A 243 -9.88 -14.74 -6.89
N TYR A 244 -9.73 -13.50 -7.34
CA TYR A 244 -9.46 -13.17 -8.73
C TYR A 244 -7.98 -12.88 -8.92
N ASP A 245 -7.27 -13.72 -9.67
CA ASP A 245 -5.88 -13.50 -10.06
C ASP A 245 -5.87 -12.54 -11.26
N VAL A 246 -5.39 -11.30 -11.06
CA VAL A 246 -5.43 -10.24 -12.07
C VAL A 246 -4.48 -10.52 -13.24
N ARG A 247 -3.42 -11.29 -13.01
CA ARG A 247 -2.41 -11.61 -14.03
C ARG A 247 -2.86 -12.77 -14.91
N LYS A 248 -3.50 -13.77 -14.30
CA LYS A 248 -4.02 -14.95 -15.02
C LYS A 248 -5.46 -14.78 -15.51
N GLU A 249 -6.14 -13.71 -15.06
CA GLU A 249 -7.55 -13.45 -15.33
C GLU A 249 -8.42 -14.67 -15.00
N SER A 250 -8.18 -15.25 -13.82
CA SER A 250 -8.82 -16.49 -13.37
C SER A 250 -9.46 -16.33 -11.99
N VAL A 251 -10.56 -17.04 -11.75
CA VAL A 251 -11.25 -17.03 -10.45
C VAL A 251 -11.14 -18.40 -9.78
N ARG A 252 -10.93 -18.38 -8.47
CA ARG A 252 -11.10 -19.54 -7.59
C ARG A 252 -11.85 -19.13 -6.33
N SER A 253 -12.39 -20.09 -5.60
CA SER A 253 -13.05 -19.86 -4.31
C SER A 253 -12.33 -20.61 -3.19
N ILE A 254 -12.38 -20.06 -1.98
CA ILE A 254 -11.96 -20.74 -0.75
C ILE A 254 -13.10 -20.65 0.28
N PRO A 255 -13.35 -21.72 1.05
CA PRO A 255 -14.31 -21.67 2.15
C PRO A 255 -13.76 -20.79 3.29
N LEU A 256 -14.66 -20.17 4.06
CA LEU A 256 -14.27 -19.53 5.32
C LEU A 256 -13.70 -20.58 6.30
N PRO A 257 -12.74 -20.19 7.17
CA PRO A 257 -12.29 -21.04 8.25
C PRO A 257 -13.48 -21.46 9.14
N PRO A 258 -13.48 -22.67 9.72
CA PRO A 258 -14.52 -23.09 10.64
C PRO A 258 -14.56 -22.19 11.88
N ASP A 259 -15.76 -21.91 12.38
CA ASP A 259 -15.94 -21.23 13.66
C ASP A 259 -15.23 -22.03 14.78
N ARG A 260 -14.39 -21.36 15.56
CA ARG A 260 -13.65 -21.95 16.69
C ARG A 260 -14.49 -22.01 17.96
#